data_AF-A0A2H0EVN9-F1
#
_entry.id   AF-A0A2H0EVN9-F1
#
_cell.length_a   1.000
_cell.length_b   1.000
_cell.length_c   1.000
_cell.angle_alpha   90.00
_cell.angle_beta   90.00
_cell.angle_gamma   90.00
#
_symmetry.space_group_name_H-M   'P 1'
#
loop_
_entity.id
_entity.type
_entity.pdbx_description
1 polymer ?
#
loop_
_entity_poly.entity_id
_entity_poly.type
_entity_poly.pdbx_seq_one_letter_code
_entity_poly.pdbx_strand_id
1 'polypeptide(L)'
;MALSAPLDRTFDYLVPEAVPTPPEGAFVEVPLGGGVALGVVWGPGGEAAARKLKPLIRVLDETPMRDAMRAFLARAADYTLTPLGAMIRLATRAPGLGDAPPVQALYAPGEAPPEKLTPARARALAALAEVGGAPMAPGDLARAAGVSVGVLSAMAAAGLLRRESVARDRPYPAPDLRAPGPALSPEQAAAADALRKAVASGVYGATLLKGVTGSGKTEVYLEAVAEALRQGRQALVMLPEIALTASFIDRLAARFGAAPGEWHSGVSGAERRRLWRAVAS
;
A
#
# COMPACT_ATOMS: atom_id res chain seq x y z
N MET A 1 23.10 8.16 6.06
CA MET A 1 22.06 7.16 5.68
C MET A 1 22.09 5.98 6.64
N ALA A 2 20.93 5.49 7.10
CA ALA A 2 20.81 4.26 7.89
C ALA A 2 20.46 3.09 6.96
N LEU A 3 21.19 1.99 7.04
CA LEU A 3 21.12 0.90 6.05
C LEU A 3 20.38 -0.31 6.60
N SER A 4 19.67 -1.02 5.73
CA SER A 4 18.95 -2.28 6.00
C SER A 4 19.93 -3.47 6.13
N ALA A 5 20.88 -3.34 7.06
CA ALA A 5 21.97 -4.27 7.34
C ALA A 5 22.19 -4.34 8.86
N PRO A 6 22.77 -5.41 9.42
CA PRO A 6 23.03 -5.54 10.86
C PRO A 6 24.21 -4.64 11.29
N LEU A 7 24.09 -3.34 11.07
CA LEU A 7 25.10 -2.32 11.32
C LEU A 7 24.47 -1.24 12.21
N ASP A 8 25.17 -0.91 13.30
CA ASP A 8 24.68 0.04 14.29
C ASP A 8 25.29 1.43 14.12
N ARG A 9 25.27 1.91 12.88
CA ARG A 9 25.74 3.25 12.52
C ARG A 9 25.13 3.72 11.22
N THR A 10 25.16 5.03 11.02
CA THR A 10 24.88 5.65 9.72
C THR A 10 26.15 5.73 8.86
N PHE A 11 25.95 5.80 7.56
CA PHE A 11 27.00 5.94 6.55
C PHE A 11 26.73 7.15 5.67
N ASP A 12 27.79 7.87 5.33
CA ASP A 12 27.74 9.00 4.42
C ASP A 12 27.95 8.54 2.98
N TYR A 13 27.16 9.10 2.08
CA TYR A 13 27.19 8.83 0.64
C TYR A 13 27.09 10.14 -0.12
N LEU A 14 27.70 10.18 -1.30
CA LEU A 14 27.60 11.33 -2.19
C LEU A 14 26.25 11.32 -2.91
N VAL A 15 25.60 12.49 -2.99
CA VAL A 15 24.47 12.71 -3.90
C VAL A 15 25.04 13.19 -5.24
N PRO A 16 24.85 12.45 -6.35
CA PRO A 16 25.30 12.90 -7.67
C PRO A 16 24.68 14.24 -8.04
N GLU A 17 25.40 15.12 -8.73
CA GLU A 17 24.92 16.47 -9.11
C GLU A 17 23.61 16.46 -9.92
N ALA A 18 23.39 15.41 -10.71
CA ALA A 18 22.17 15.24 -11.51
C ALA A 18 20.93 14.80 -10.69
N VAL A 19 21.10 14.47 -9.40
CA VAL A 19 20.04 13.96 -8.53
C VAL A 19 19.71 15.03 -7.49
N PRO A 20 18.45 15.47 -7.37
CA PRO A 20 18.05 16.37 -6.29
C PRO A 20 18.41 15.76 -4.93
N THR A 21 18.83 16.60 -3.99
CA THR A 21 19.15 16.14 -2.63
C THR A 21 17.92 15.45 -2.02
N PRO A 22 17.99 14.16 -1.70
CA PRO A 22 16.85 13.44 -1.16
C PRO A 22 16.52 13.96 0.25
N PRO A 23 15.23 14.15 0.57
CA PRO A 23 14.83 14.56 1.90
C PRO A 23 15.12 13.47 2.94
N GLU A 24 15.16 13.83 4.22
CA GLU A 24 15.18 12.83 5.28
C GLU A 24 13.96 11.91 5.18
N GLY A 25 14.16 10.63 5.50
CA GLY A 25 13.16 9.59 5.33
C GLY A 25 13.09 9.01 3.92
N ALA A 26 13.71 9.61 2.91
CA ALA A 26 13.73 9.05 1.56
C ALA A 26 14.38 7.66 1.56
N PHE A 27 13.77 6.72 0.85
CA PHE A 27 14.34 5.40 0.61
C PHE A 27 15.37 5.47 -0.52
N VAL A 28 16.51 4.82 -0.34
CA VAL A 28 17.65 4.90 -1.26
C VAL A 28 18.32 3.55 -1.43
N GLU A 29 18.87 3.31 -2.61
CA GLU A 29 19.80 2.20 -2.84
C GLU A 29 21.23 2.72 -2.87
N VAL A 30 22.12 2.02 -2.19
CA VAL A 30 23.52 2.42 -2.04
C VAL A 30 24.47 1.23 -2.16
N PRO A 31 25.73 1.44 -2.58
CA PRO A 31 26.72 0.37 -2.56
C PRO A 31 27.18 0.06 -1.12
N LEU A 32 27.24 -1.22 -0.77
CA LEU A 32 27.77 -1.69 0.52
C LEU A 32 28.55 -3.00 0.36
N GLY A 33 29.82 -3.01 0.76
CA GLY A 33 30.67 -4.21 0.81
C GLY A 33 30.96 -4.97 -0.50
N GLY A 34 30.32 -4.59 -1.62
CA GLY A 34 30.38 -5.29 -2.91
C GLY A 34 29.01 -5.53 -3.55
N GLY A 35 27.92 -5.29 -2.81
CA GLY A 35 26.55 -5.39 -3.30
C GLY A 35 25.78 -4.07 -3.17
N VAL A 36 24.46 -4.18 -3.35
CA VAL A 36 23.50 -3.09 -3.17
C VAL A 36 22.77 -3.30 -1.84
N ALA A 37 22.63 -2.22 -1.07
CA ALA A 37 21.84 -2.19 0.15
C ALA A 37 20.74 -1.14 0.04
N LEU A 38 19.55 -1.49 0.53
CA LEU A 38 18.49 -0.54 0.77
C LEU A 38 18.77 0.25 2.04
N GLY A 39 18.47 1.55 2.04
CA GLY A 39 18.63 2.42 3.19
C GLY A 39 17.61 3.54 3.22
N VAL A 40 17.68 4.33 4.28
CA VAL A 40 16.86 5.51 4.51
C VAL A 40 17.78 6.70 4.78
N VAL A 41 17.49 7.85 4.19
CA VAL A 41 18.18 9.10 4.51
C VAL A 41 17.82 9.47 5.96
N TRP A 42 18.83 9.44 6.84
CA TRP A 42 18.60 9.58 8.29
C TRP A 42 18.82 11.01 8.80
N GLY A 43 19.59 11.80 8.04
CA GLY A 43 20.03 13.13 8.41
C GLY A 43 21.05 13.64 7.39
N PRO A 44 21.56 14.87 7.58
CA PRO A 44 22.61 15.44 6.75
C PRO A 44 23.90 14.62 6.85
N GLY A 45 24.70 14.63 5.78
CA GLY A 45 26.04 14.03 5.80
C GLY A 45 27.00 14.84 6.69
N GLY A 46 28.03 14.17 7.21
CA GLY A 46 29.11 14.85 7.94
C GLY A 46 30.08 15.59 7.02
N GLU A 47 31.08 16.25 7.60
CA GLU A 47 32.15 16.98 6.90
C GLU A 47 33.18 16.07 6.18
N ALA A 48 32.84 14.80 5.93
CA ALA A 48 33.74 13.87 5.27
C ALA A 48 34.10 14.37 3.87
N ALA A 49 35.40 14.34 3.54
CA ALA A 49 35.88 14.77 2.23
C ALA A 49 35.18 13.98 1.11
N ALA A 50 34.38 14.69 0.29
CA ALA A 50 33.54 14.11 -0.77
C ALA A 50 34.29 13.14 -1.69
N ARG A 51 35.61 13.32 -1.88
CA ARG A 51 36.49 12.46 -2.69
C ARG A 51 36.59 11.00 -2.22
N LYS A 52 36.19 10.69 -0.98
CA LYS A 52 36.21 9.30 -0.44
C LYS A 52 34.83 8.65 -0.37
N LEU A 53 33.76 9.39 -0.69
CA LEU A 53 32.39 8.88 -0.57
C LEU A 53 31.98 8.19 -1.88
N LYS A 54 31.31 7.05 -1.74
CA LYS A 54 30.64 6.42 -2.89
C LYS A 54 29.34 7.17 -3.19
N PRO A 55 28.94 7.31 -4.47
CA PRO A 55 27.64 7.86 -4.81
C PRO A 55 26.51 6.90 -4.38
N LEU A 56 25.36 7.47 -4.03
CA LEU A 56 24.11 6.69 -3.97
C LEU A 56 23.75 6.18 -5.38
N ILE A 57 23.09 5.03 -5.47
CA ILE A 57 22.72 4.40 -6.74
C ILE A 57 21.47 5.06 -7.29
N ARG A 58 20.41 5.11 -6.47
CA ARG A 58 19.16 5.81 -6.79
C ARG A 58 18.38 6.16 -5.53
N VAL A 59 17.53 7.17 -5.66
CA VAL A 59 16.45 7.47 -4.73
C VAL A 59 15.21 6.72 -5.21
N LEU A 60 14.52 6.01 -4.32
CA LEU A 60 13.30 5.30 -4.68
C LEU A 60 12.13 6.27 -4.75
N ASP A 61 11.28 6.08 -5.75
CA ASP A 61 10.04 6.84 -5.95
C ASP A 61 8.93 6.32 -5.01
N GLU A 62 9.11 6.57 -3.71
CA GLU A 62 8.21 6.14 -2.65
C GLU A 62 8.08 7.27 -1.61
N THR A 63 6.93 7.38 -0.94
CA THR A 63 6.71 8.40 0.10
C THR A 63 7.78 8.32 1.19
N PRO A 64 8.49 9.41 1.53
CA PRO A 64 9.51 9.40 2.57
C PRO A 64 8.97 8.92 3.93
N MET A 65 9.80 8.15 4.64
CA MET A 65 9.53 7.72 6.01
C MET A 65 9.40 8.95 6.93
N ARG A 66 8.21 9.12 7.51
CA ARG A 66 7.90 10.22 8.44
C ARG A 66 8.86 10.25 9.63
N ASP A 67 9.13 11.46 10.12
CA ASP A 67 10.02 11.69 11.27
C ASP A 67 9.58 10.91 12.51
N ALA A 68 8.26 10.81 12.75
CA ALA A 68 7.71 10.04 13.85
C ALA A 68 8.08 8.55 13.79
N MET A 69 8.13 7.96 12.59
CA MET A 69 8.58 6.57 12.40
C MET A 69 10.09 6.45 12.59
N ARG A 70 10.90 7.38 12.05
CA ARG A 70 12.35 7.40 12.29
C ARG A 70 12.67 7.47 13.79
N ALA A 71 12.00 8.39 14.50
CA ALA A 71 12.17 8.56 15.94
C ALA A 71 11.67 7.34 16.74
N PHE A 72 10.60 6.69 16.32
CA PHE A 72 10.13 5.43 16.93
C PHE A 72 11.16 4.31 16.75
N LEU A 73 11.68 4.11 15.54
CA LEU A 73 12.68 3.07 15.26
C LEU A 73 13.99 3.32 16.01
N ALA A 74 14.43 4.59 16.12
CA ALA A 74 15.60 4.95 16.92
C ALA A 74 15.41 4.59 18.40
N ARG A 75 14.31 5.04 19.01
CA ARG A 75 14.00 4.73 20.42
C ARG A 75 13.83 3.24 20.66
N ALA A 76 13.21 2.52 19.71
CA ALA A 76 13.07 1.07 19.81
C ALA A 76 14.42 0.37 19.75
N ALA A 77 15.30 0.77 18.82
CA ALA A 77 16.67 0.25 18.71
C ALA A 77 17.44 0.42 20.03
N ASP A 78 17.42 1.62 20.60
CA ASP A 78 18.09 1.94 21.86
C ASP A 78 17.50 1.13 23.02
N TYR A 79 16.16 1.08 23.11
CA TYR A 79 15.46 0.39 24.21
C TYR A 79 15.68 -1.13 24.19
N THR A 80 15.73 -1.75 23.00
CA THR A 80 15.91 -3.19 22.86
C THR A 80 17.35 -3.59 22.57
N LEU A 81 18.32 -2.67 22.67
CA LEU A 81 19.73 -2.88 22.34
C LEU A 81 19.93 -3.58 20.98
N THR A 82 19.11 -3.20 20.01
CA THR A 82 19.07 -3.80 18.68
C THR A 82 19.68 -2.82 17.68
N PRO A 83 20.63 -3.25 16.83
CA PRO A 83 21.25 -2.36 15.86
C PRO A 83 20.22 -1.59 15.02
N LEU A 84 20.41 -0.29 14.85
CA LEU A 84 19.47 0.55 14.10
C LEU A 84 19.17 -0.04 12.71
N GLY A 85 20.19 -0.53 12.00
CA GLY A 85 19.99 -1.12 10.68
C GLY A 85 19.11 -2.37 10.66
N ALA A 86 19.02 -3.11 11.78
CA ALA A 86 18.07 -4.20 11.93
C ALA A 86 16.62 -3.69 12.12
N MET A 87 16.43 -2.57 12.81
CA MET A 87 15.12 -1.89 12.90
C MET A 87 14.68 -1.30 11.55
N ILE A 88 15.62 -0.69 10.81
CA ILE A 88 15.37 -0.22 9.43
C ILE A 88 14.93 -1.39 8.55
N ARG A 89 15.59 -2.55 8.68
CA ARG A 89 15.19 -3.76 7.95
C ARG A 89 13.77 -4.21 8.21
N LEU A 90 13.21 -3.96 9.40
CA LEU A 90 11.79 -4.24 9.67
C LEU A 90 10.88 -3.25 8.93
N ALA A 91 11.24 -1.96 8.93
CA ALA A 91 10.46 -0.91 8.28
C ALA A 91 10.57 -0.91 6.74
N THR A 92 11.66 -1.44 6.18
CA THR A 92 11.91 -1.49 4.73
C THR A 92 11.55 -2.83 4.08
N ARG A 93 10.86 -3.73 4.80
CA ARG A 93 10.43 -5.05 4.30
C ARG A 93 9.09 -5.02 3.55
N ALA A 94 8.64 -3.85 3.11
CA ALA A 94 7.48 -3.73 2.25
C ALA A 94 7.71 -4.54 0.95
N PRO A 95 6.85 -5.50 0.60
CA PRO A 95 7.02 -6.27 -0.62
C PRO A 95 7.01 -5.35 -1.84
N GLY A 96 8.00 -5.49 -2.74
CA GLY A 96 8.11 -4.68 -3.95
C GLY A 96 8.46 -3.21 -3.73
N LEU A 97 9.05 -2.86 -2.57
CA LEU A 97 9.55 -1.52 -2.30
C LEU A 97 10.60 -1.11 -3.34
N GLY A 98 10.35 -0.02 -4.07
CA GLY A 98 11.24 0.44 -5.14
C GLY A 98 11.04 -0.23 -6.51
N ASP A 99 10.10 -1.18 -6.62
CA ASP A 99 9.65 -1.74 -7.90
C ASP A 99 8.67 -0.77 -8.57
N ALA A 100 8.65 -0.72 -9.90
CA ALA A 100 7.60 0.01 -10.61
C ALA A 100 6.20 -0.55 -10.23
N PRO A 101 5.15 0.29 -10.16
CA PRO A 101 3.79 -0.19 -10.00
C PRO A 101 3.48 -1.28 -11.03
N PRO A 102 2.92 -2.42 -10.61
CA PRO A 102 2.58 -3.48 -11.55
C PRO A 102 1.57 -2.93 -12.55
N VAL A 103 1.89 -3.04 -13.83
CA VAL A 103 0.95 -2.71 -14.90
C VAL A 103 0.34 -3.99 -15.45
N GLN A 104 -0.91 -3.90 -15.87
CA GLN A 104 -1.55 -4.92 -16.68
C GLN A 104 -1.89 -4.33 -18.04
N ALA A 105 -1.76 -5.17 -19.07
CA ALA A 105 -2.21 -4.80 -20.40
C ALA A 105 -3.72 -5.02 -20.50
N LEU A 106 -4.42 -4.03 -21.03
CA LEU A 106 -5.81 -4.14 -21.47
C LEU A 106 -5.87 -3.91 -22.98
N TYR A 107 -6.87 -4.51 -23.62
CA TYR A 107 -7.20 -4.25 -25.02
C TYR A 107 -8.48 -3.43 -25.11
N ALA A 108 -8.39 -2.32 -25.85
CA ALA A 108 -9.50 -1.46 -26.22
C ALA A 108 -9.71 -1.51 -27.74
N PRO A 109 -10.86 -1.07 -28.28
CA PRO A 109 -11.04 -0.90 -29.72
C PRO A 109 -9.94 -0.01 -30.30
N GLY A 110 -9.30 -0.46 -31.37
CA GLY A 110 -8.33 0.33 -32.12
C GLY A 110 -8.99 1.29 -33.11
N GLU A 111 -8.19 2.14 -33.73
CA GLU A 111 -8.65 3.14 -34.70
C GLU A 111 -8.56 2.64 -36.16
N ALA A 112 -7.89 1.51 -36.40
CA ALA A 112 -7.74 0.99 -37.74
C ALA A 112 -9.10 0.57 -38.33
N PRO A 113 -9.43 0.95 -39.58
CA PRO A 113 -10.65 0.53 -40.22
C PRO A 113 -10.66 -1.00 -40.35
N PRO A 114 -11.80 -1.66 -40.13
CA PRO A 114 -11.90 -3.11 -40.25
C PRO A 114 -11.76 -3.53 -41.72
N GLU A 115 -10.54 -3.80 -42.19
CA GLU A 115 -10.36 -4.66 -43.37
C GLU A 115 -10.90 -6.06 -43.07
N LYS A 116 -11.40 -6.76 -44.12
CA LYS A 116 -12.07 -8.07 -44.07
C LYS A 116 -11.90 -8.80 -42.73
N LEU A 117 -12.85 -8.55 -41.82
CA LEU A 117 -12.82 -9.13 -40.49
C LEU A 117 -13.03 -10.63 -40.60
N THR A 118 -12.05 -11.41 -40.16
CA THR A 118 -12.28 -12.84 -39.95
C THR A 118 -13.32 -13.01 -38.83
N PRO A 119 -14.06 -14.13 -38.79
CA PRO A 119 -15.04 -14.38 -37.74
C PRO A 119 -14.46 -14.23 -36.32
N ALA A 120 -13.19 -14.60 -36.13
CA ALA A 120 -12.50 -14.45 -34.85
C ALA A 120 -12.27 -12.97 -34.46
N ARG A 121 -11.87 -12.11 -35.42
CA ARG A 121 -11.68 -10.68 -35.19
C ARG A 121 -12.99 -9.96 -34.90
N ALA A 122 -14.05 -10.33 -35.64
CA ALA A 122 -15.39 -9.79 -35.41
C ALA A 122 -15.92 -10.12 -34.01
N ARG A 123 -15.73 -11.36 -33.52
CA ARG A 123 -16.12 -11.74 -32.15
C ARG A 123 -15.37 -10.97 -31.07
N ALA A 124 -14.07 -10.73 -31.25
CA ALA A 124 -13.29 -9.93 -30.30
C ALA A 124 -13.77 -8.47 -30.23
N LEU A 125 -14.07 -7.84 -31.36
CA LEU A 125 -14.63 -6.48 -31.38
C LEU A 125 -16.06 -6.44 -30.81
N ALA A 126 -16.87 -7.45 -31.10
CA ALA A 126 -18.22 -7.58 -30.56
C ALA A 126 -18.21 -7.73 -29.03
N ALA A 127 -17.32 -8.56 -28.47
CA ALA A 127 -17.17 -8.72 -27.02
C ALA A 127 -16.80 -7.41 -26.31
N LEU A 128 -15.98 -6.55 -26.94
CA LEU A 128 -15.71 -5.21 -26.43
C LEU A 128 -16.93 -4.30 -26.56
N ALA A 129 -17.68 -4.38 -27.66
CA ALA A 129 -18.89 -3.57 -27.86
C ALA A 129 -20.00 -3.92 -26.84
N GLU A 130 -20.13 -5.18 -26.43
CA GLU A 130 -21.10 -5.62 -25.40
C GLU A 130 -20.86 -4.92 -24.04
N VAL A 131 -19.62 -4.59 -23.72
CA VAL A 131 -19.24 -3.83 -22.52
C VAL A 131 -19.09 -2.32 -22.79
N GLY A 132 -19.68 -1.82 -23.88
CA GLY A 132 -19.64 -0.40 -24.23
C GLY A 132 -18.27 0.12 -24.68
N GLY A 133 -17.39 -0.78 -25.15
CA GLY A 133 -16.03 -0.45 -25.58
C GLY A 133 -15.02 -0.34 -24.43
N ALA A 134 -15.40 -0.73 -23.21
CA ALA A 134 -14.49 -0.70 -22.06
C ALA A 134 -13.27 -1.63 -22.29
N PRO A 135 -12.04 -1.18 -21.98
CA PRO A 135 -10.85 -2.01 -22.15
C PRO A 135 -10.89 -3.28 -21.29
N MET A 136 -10.51 -4.43 -21.87
CA MET A 136 -10.57 -5.74 -21.20
C MET A 136 -9.19 -6.39 -21.10
N ALA A 137 -8.98 -7.18 -20.05
CA ALA A 137 -7.75 -7.96 -19.90
C ALA A 137 -7.68 -9.03 -21.02
N PRO A 138 -6.48 -9.35 -21.56
CA PRO A 138 -6.33 -10.31 -22.66
C PRO A 138 -6.99 -11.66 -22.42
N GLY A 139 -6.91 -12.20 -21.19
CA GLY A 139 -7.52 -13.49 -20.85
C GLY A 139 -9.05 -13.44 -20.82
N ASP A 140 -9.62 -12.34 -20.32
CA ASP A 140 -11.07 -12.17 -20.24
C ASP A 140 -11.67 -11.90 -21.62
N LEU A 141 -11.02 -11.07 -22.43
CA LEU A 141 -11.43 -10.82 -23.82
C LEU A 141 -11.33 -12.09 -24.66
N ALA A 142 -10.25 -12.86 -24.51
CA ALA A 142 -10.07 -14.13 -25.21
C ALA A 142 -11.19 -15.12 -24.87
N ARG A 143 -11.56 -15.21 -23.58
CA ARG A 143 -12.65 -16.06 -23.11
C ARG A 143 -14.01 -15.59 -23.65
N ALA A 144 -14.32 -14.30 -23.53
CA ALA A 144 -15.58 -13.73 -23.99
C ALA A 144 -15.76 -13.88 -25.51
N ALA A 145 -14.71 -13.68 -26.29
CA ALA A 145 -14.74 -13.79 -27.74
C ALA A 145 -14.56 -15.22 -28.28
N GLY A 146 -14.20 -16.18 -27.42
CA GLY A 146 -13.86 -17.55 -27.84
C GLY A 146 -12.69 -17.58 -28.82
N VAL A 147 -11.60 -16.88 -28.49
CA VAL A 147 -10.36 -16.80 -29.30
C VAL A 147 -9.14 -17.01 -28.42
N SER A 148 -7.96 -17.24 -29.03
CA SER A 148 -6.70 -17.28 -28.29
C SER A 148 -6.14 -15.87 -28.05
N VAL A 149 -5.32 -15.70 -27.03
CA VAL A 149 -4.58 -14.44 -26.78
C VAL A 149 -3.69 -14.07 -27.97
N GLY A 150 -3.19 -15.07 -28.72
CA GLY A 150 -2.41 -14.84 -29.94
C GLY A 150 -3.20 -14.09 -31.03
N VAL A 151 -4.50 -14.37 -31.17
CA VAL A 151 -5.39 -13.63 -32.07
C VAL A 151 -5.49 -12.17 -31.64
N LEU A 152 -5.65 -11.90 -30.34
CA LEU A 152 -5.73 -10.54 -29.80
C LEU A 152 -4.42 -9.77 -30.02
N SER A 153 -3.27 -10.40 -29.80
CA SER A 153 -1.96 -9.79 -30.07
C SER A 153 -1.78 -9.45 -31.56
N ALA A 154 -2.21 -10.33 -32.46
CA ALA A 154 -2.18 -10.06 -33.90
C ALA A 154 -3.15 -8.93 -34.31
N MET A 155 -4.33 -8.86 -33.68
CA MET A 155 -5.27 -7.75 -33.88
C MET A 155 -4.68 -6.42 -33.39
N ALA A 156 -3.96 -6.43 -32.27
CA ALA A 156 -3.29 -5.24 -31.77
C ALA A 156 -2.15 -4.78 -32.69
N ALA A 157 -1.36 -5.72 -33.21
CA ALA A 157 -0.33 -5.41 -34.21
C ALA A 157 -0.91 -4.86 -35.53
N ALA A 158 -2.13 -5.28 -35.89
CA ALA A 158 -2.86 -4.77 -37.05
C ALA A 158 -3.64 -3.46 -36.76
N GLY A 159 -3.52 -2.87 -35.57
CA GLY A 159 -4.20 -1.63 -35.18
C GLY A 159 -5.70 -1.77 -34.93
N LEU A 160 -6.26 -2.98 -34.98
CA LEU A 160 -7.68 -3.25 -34.70
C LEU A 160 -7.99 -3.23 -33.20
N LEU A 161 -6.97 -3.44 -32.36
CA LEU A 161 -7.03 -3.26 -30.91
C LEU A 161 -5.91 -2.32 -30.48
N ARG A 162 -6.19 -1.43 -29.52
CA ARG A 162 -5.17 -0.65 -28.83
C ARG A 162 -4.80 -1.38 -27.54
N ARG A 163 -3.49 -1.53 -27.28
CA ARG A 163 -2.99 -2.04 -26.01
C ARG A 163 -2.75 -0.87 -25.06
N GLU A 164 -3.45 -0.87 -23.94
CA GLU A 164 -3.30 0.12 -22.88
C GLU A 164 -2.65 -0.52 -21.67
N SER A 165 -1.67 0.16 -21.06
CA SER A 165 -1.05 -0.26 -19.82
C SER A 165 -1.69 0.52 -18.68
N VAL A 166 -2.42 -0.19 -17.81
CA VAL A 166 -3.05 0.41 -16.63
C VAL A 166 -2.42 -0.12 -15.36
N ALA A 167 -2.45 0.68 -14.29
CA ALA A 167 -2.07 0.20 -12.96
C ALA A 167 -2.92 -1.01 -12.58
N ARG A 168 -2.27 -2.10 -12.20
CA ARG A 168 -2.93 -3.33 -11.78
C ARG A 168 -3.53 -3.19 -10.38
N ASP A 169 -2.81 -2.49 -9.50
CA ASP A 169 -3.24 -2.26 -8.12
C ASP A 169 -4.40 -1.25 -8.13
N ARG A 170 -5.61 -1.71 -7.79
CA ARG A 170 -6.80 -0.84 -7.69
C ARG A 170 -6.84 -0.14 -6.33
N PRO A 171 -7.41 1.06 -6.19
CA PRO A 171 -7.68 1.66 -4.88
C PRO A 171 -8.53 0.74 -4.00
N TYR A 172 -8.40 0.83 -2.68
CA TYR A 172 -9.35 0.18 -1.77
C TYR A 172 -10.70 0.88 -1.86
N PRO A 173 -11.83 0.14 -1.76
CA PRO A 173 -13.15 0.75 -1.71
C PRO A 173 -13.23 1.75 -0.54
N ALA A 174 -13.86 2.91 -0.78
CA ALA A 174 -14.09 3.87 0.28
C ALA A 174 -15.11 3.32 1.29
N PRO A 175 -14.87 3.46 2.60
CA PRO A 175 -15.84 3.04 3.61
C PRO A 175 -17.09 3.94 3.59
N ASP A 176 -18.27 3.35 3.76
CA ASP A 176 -19.51 4.06 4.04
C ASP A 176 -19.60 4.44 5.53
N LEU A 177 -19.37 5.72 5.82
CA LEU A 177 -19.39 6.27 7.17
C LEU A 177 -20.78 6.74 7.63
N ARG A 178 -21.78 6.67 6.74
CA ARG A 178 -23.17 7.08 7.00
C ARG A 178 -24.05 5.94 7.47
N ALA A 179 -23.65 4.69 7.18
CA ALA A 179 -24.37 3.52 7.64
C ALA A 179 -24.48 3.53 9.19
N PRO A 180 -25.69 3.34 9.74
CA PRO A 180 -25.88 3.30 11.18
C PRO A 180 -25.18 2.07 11.77
N GLY A 181 -24.49 2.26 12.90
CA GLY A 181 -23.98 1.16 13.71
C GLY A 181 -25.11 0.48 14.50
N PRO A 182 -24.81 -0.62 15.21
CA PRO A 182 -25.79 -1.22 16.12
C PRO A 182 -26.17 -0.26 17.25
N ALA A 183 -27.36 -0.44 17.82
CA ALA A 183 -27.79 0.31 18.98
C ALA A 183 -26.90 -0.02 20.19
N LEU A 184 -26.21 0.99 20.72
CA LEU A 184 -25.34 0.85 21.88
C LEU A 184 -26.15 0.92 23.18
N SER A 185 -25.74 0.12 24.17
CA SER A 185 -26.24 0.30 25.54
C SER A 185 -25.81 1.67 26.10
N PRO A 186 -26.45 2.18 27.18
CA PRO A 186 -26.04 3.45 27.78
C PRO A 186 -24.56 3.50 28.20
N GLU A 187 -24.03 2.40 28.72
CA GLU A 187 -22.63 2.28 29.12
C GLU A 187 -21.68 2.28 27.91
N GLN A 188 -22.05 1.55 26.85
CA GLN A 188 -21.30 1.52 25.60
C GLN A 188 -21.30 2.88 24.91
N ALA A 189 -22.44 3.57 24.89
CA ALA A 189 -22.57 4.90 24.32
C ALA A 189 -21.68 5.90 25.08
N ALA A 190 -21.70 5.89 26.41
CA ALA A 190 -20.82 6.74 27.22
C ALA A 190 -19.31 6.47 26.94
N ALA A 191 -18.92 5.20 26.83
CA ALA A 191 -17.54 4.83 26.48
C ALA A 191 -17.16 5.24 25.05
N ALA A 192 -18.07 5.04 24.09
CA ALA A 192 -17.88 5.42 22.70
C ALA A 192 -17.75 6.95 22.56
N ASP A 193 -18.59 7.72 23.25
CA ASP A 193 -18.52 9.19 23.30
C ASP A 193 -17.16 9.66 23.81
N ALA A 194 -16.64 9.04 24.88
CA ALA A 194 -15.33 9.37 25.42
C ALA A 194 -14.21 9.08 24.39
N LEU A 195 -14.26 7.93 23.72
CA LEU A 195 -13.29 7.59 22.67
C LEU A 195 -13.38 8.53 21.46
N ARG A 196 -14.59 8.87 21.00
CA ARG A 196 -14.78 9.82 19.88
C ARG A 196 -14.24 11.20 20.22
N LYS A 197 -14.50 11.71 21.42
CA LYS A 197 -13.93 12.98 21.90
C LYS A 197 -12.40 12.94 21.94
N ALA A 198 -11.81 11.83 22.41
CA ALA A 198 -10.36 11.65 22.41
C ALA A 198 -9.78 11.66 20.98
N VAL A 199 -10.39 10.93 20.04
CA VAL A 199 -9.97 10.92 18.62
C VAL A 199 -10.11 12.31 17.98
N ALA A 200 -11.23 12.99 18.21
CA ALA A 200 -11.51 14.34 17.71
C ALA A 200 -10.59 15.43 18.26
N SER A 201 -10.01 15.22 19.45
CA SER A 201 -9.04 16.17 20.00
C SER A 201 -7.76 16.28 19.14
N GLY A 202 -7.42 15.25 18.37
CA GLY A 202 -6.16 15.18 17.64
C GLY A 202 -4.91 15.05 18.53
N VAL A 203 -5.08 14.96 19.85
CA VAL A 203 -4.00 14.84 20.84
C VAL A 203 -3.77 13.36 21.19
N TYR A 204 -2.54 13.01 21.53
CA TYR A 204 -2.21 11.68 22.04
C TYR A 204 -3.00 11.37 23.33
N GLY A 205 -3.57 10.17 23.40
CA GLY A 205 -4.21 9.63 24.58
C GLY A 205 -4.16 8.10 24.60
N ALA A 206 -4.12 7.52 25.80
CA ALA A 206 -4.18 6.09 26.00
C ALA A 206 -5.43 5.74 26.81
N THR A 207 -6.28 4.86 26.27
CA THR A 207 -7.53 4.45 26.90
C THR A 207 -7.58 2.94 27.05
N LEU A 208 -7.84 2.47 28.28
CA LEU A 208 -8.15 1.08 28.54
C LEU A 208 -9.66 0.86 28.51
N LEU A 209 -10.17 0.20 27.48
CA LEU A 209 -11.57 -0.24 27.43
C LEU A 209 -11.72 -1.60 28.11
N LYS A 210 -12.09 -1.58 29.40
CA LYS A 210 -12.26 -2.80 30.20
C LYS A 210 -13.68 -3.35 30.06
N GLY A 211 -13.79 -4.64 29.77
CA GLY A 211 -15.07 -5.36 29.73
C GLY A 211 -14.88 -6.84 29.45
N VAL A 212 -15.80 -7.68 29.91
CA VAL A 212 -15.78 -9.13 29.64
C VAL A 212 -16.00 -9.44 28.16
N THR A 213 -15.69 -10.65 27.70
CA THR A 213 -16.06 -11.08 26.34
C THR A 213 -17.57 -10.99 26.15
N GLY A 214 -18.03 -10.60 24.96
CA GLY A 214 -19.46 -10.43 24.67
C GLY A 214 -20.08 -9.11 25.16
N SER A 215 -19.40 -8.31 25.98
CA SER A 215 -19.88 -6.98 26.42
C SER A 215 -19.96 -5.90 25.32
N GLY A 216 -19.67 -6.26 24.06
CA GLY A 216 -19.72 -5.34 22.93
C GLY A 216 -18.59 -4.32 22.85
N LYS A 217 -17.42 -4.59 23.47
CA LYS A 217 -16.20 -3.75 23.32
C LYS A 217 -15.88 -3.43 21.86
N THR A 218 -16.14 -4.38 20.97
CA THR A 218 -15.95 -4.23 19.53
C THR A 218 -16.71 -3.03 18.98
N GLU A 219 -18.01 -2.95 19.25
CA GLU A 219 -18.83 -1.84 18.75
C GLU A 219 -18.34 -0.49 19.29
N VAL A 220 -17.86 -0.45 20.54
CA VAL A 220 -17.34 0.76 21.17
C VAL A 220 -16.06 1.27 20.49
N TYR A 221 -15.07 0.43 20.18
CA TYR A 221 -13.88 0.92 19.47
C TYR A 221 -14.14 1.17 17.97
N LEU A 222 -15.13 0.52 17.36
CA LEU A 222 -15.53 0.83 15.98
C LEU A 222 -16.09 2.25 15.85
N GLU A 223 -16.68 2.80 16.90
CA GLU A 223 -17.06 4.22 16.95
C GLU A 223 -15.85 5.16 16.94
N ALA A 224 -14.75 4.76 17.59
CA ALA A 224 -13.49 5.51 17.54
C ALA A 224 -12.85 5.45 16.15
N VAL A 225 -12.91 4.28 15.50
CA VAL A 225 -12.47 4.09 14.11
C VAL A 225 -13.31 4.95 13.17
N ALA A 226 -14.64 4.92 13.31
CA ALA A 226 -15.54 5.73 12.49
C ALA A 226 -15.24 7.22 12.63
N GLU A 227 -14.94 7.70 13.84
CA GLU A 227 -14.58 9.10 14.09
C GLU A 227 -13.25 9.48 13.39
N ALA A 228 -12.23 8.63 13.44
CA ALA A 228 -10.98 8.86 12.71
C ALA A 228 -11.21 8.94 11.20
N LEU A 229 -11.99 8.01 10.65
CA LEU A 229 -12.32 7.96 9.22
C LEU A 229 -13.14 9.19 8.77
N ARG A 230 -14.07 9.69 9.59
CA ARG A 230 -14.86 10.91 9.29
C ARG A 230 -14.00 12.16 9.18
N GLN A 231 -12.85 12.18 9.86
CA GLN A 231 -11.86 13.26 9.77
C GLN A 231 -10.87 13.07 8.61
N GLY A 232 -11.09 12.09 7.74
CA GLY A 232 -10.17 11.76 6.64
C GLY A 232 -8.85 11.12 7.10
N ARG A 233 -8.81 10.58 8.33
CA ARG A 233 -7.63 9.91 8.90
C ARG A 233 -7.74 8.40 8.74
N GLN A 234 -6.63 7.70 8.93
CA GLN A 234 -6.56 6.24 8.90
C GLN A 234 -6.66 5.63 10.31
N ALA A 235 -7.06 4.36 10.41
CA ALA A 235 -7.07 3.60 11.65
C ALA A 235 -6.30 2.29 11.47
N LEU A 236 -5.43 1.97 12.44
CA LEU A 236 -4.73 0.68 12.53
C LEU A 236 -5.35 -0.13 13.67
N VAL A 237 -5.87 -1.31 13.36
CA VAL A 237 -6.36 -2.27 14.36
C VAL A 237 -5.39 -3.44 14.41
N MET A 238 -4.75 -3.62 15.57
CA MET A 238 -3.85 -4.75 15.80
C MET A 238 -4.59 -5.86 16.55
N LEU A 239 -4.52 -7.08 16.02
CA LEU A 239 -5.09 -8.27 16.62
C LEU A 239 -3.99 -9.29 16.90
N PRO A 240 -4.13 -10.13 17.94
CA PRO A 240 -3.33 -11.34 18.06
C PRO A 240 -3.46 -12.19 16.78
N GLU A 241 -2.38 -12.84 16.34
CA GLU A 241 -2.32 -13.58 15.06
C GLU A 241 -3.47 -14.59 14.89
N ILE A 242 -3.81 -15.31 15.95
CA ILE A 242 -4.88 -16.33 15.98
C ILE A 242 -6.29 -15.68 15.98
N ALA A 243 -6.39 -14.40 16.32
CA ALA A 243 -7.64 -13.66 16.46
C ALA A 243 -8.09 -12.93 15.18
N LEU A 244 -7.34 -13.03 14.08
CA LEU A 244 -7.82 -12.73 12.73
C LEU A 244 -8.87 -13.76 12.32
N THR A 245 -10.01 -13.70 13.00
CA THR A 245 -11.19 -14.47 12.64
C THR A 245 -11.88 -13.76 11.50
N ALA A 246 -12.28 -14.51 10.46
CA ALA A 246 -13.11 -13.98 9.37
C ALA A 246 -14.28 -13.15 9.92
N SER A 247 -14.85 -13.55 11.07
CA SER A 247 -15.91 -12.82 11.77
C SER A 247 -15.56 -11.37 12.11
N PHE A 248 -14.32 -11.05 12.47
CA PHE A 248 -13.95 -9.65 12.75
C PHE A 248 -13.86 -8.82 11.48
N ILE A 249 -13.30 -9.38 10.41
CA ILE A 249 -13.22 -8.74 9.10
C ILE A 249 -14.63 -8.52 8.53
N ASP A 250 -15.50 -9.52 8.63
CA ASP A 250 -16.90 -9.44 8.19
C ASP A 250 -17.66 -8.35 8.95
N ARG A 251 -17.38 -8.18 10.26
CA ARG A 251 -17.97 -7.08 11.06
C ARG A 251 -17.49 -5.72 10.58
N LEU A 252 -16.21 -5.55 10.28
CA LEU A 252 -15.70 -4.31 9.69
C LEU A 252 -16.34 -4.03 8.33
N ALA A 253 -16.42 -5.04 7.47
CA ALA A 253 -17.06 -4.94 6.16
C ALA A 253 -18.54 -4.58 6.28
N ALA A 254 -19.27 -5.18 7.21
CA ALA A 254 -20.67 -4.86 7.47
C ALA A 254 -20.83 -3.45 8.05
N ARG A 255 -19.94 -3.02 8.94
CA ARG A 255 -19.99 -1.69 9.59
C ARG A 255 -19.69 -0.54 8.64
N PHE A 256 -18.77 -0.75 7.71
CA PHE A 256 -18.22 0.28 6.84
C PHE A 256 -18.50 0.05 5.35
N GLY A 257 -19.28 -0.96 4.97
CA GLY A 257 -19.57 -1.28 3.57
C GLY A 257 -18.36 -1.73 2.73
N ALA A 258 -17.19 -1.83 3.33
CA ALA A 258 -15.92 -2.18 2.67
C ALA A 258 -15.03 -2.97 3.63
N ALA A 259 -14.39 -4.01 3.11
CA ALA A 259 -13.41 -4.78 3.89
C ALA A 259 -12.16 -3.92 4.18
N PRO A 260 -11.57 -4.06 5.38
CA PRO A 260 -10.30 -3.40 5.71
C PRO A 260 -9.15 -3.99 4.87
N GLY A 261 -8.04 -3.24 4.79
CA GLY A 261 -6.78 -3.82 4.33
C GLY A 261 -6.20 -4.79 5.36
N GLU A 262 -5.81 -5.98 4.92
CA GLU A 262 -5.29 -7.05 5.78
C GLU A 262 -3.76 -7.17 5.69
N TRP A 263 -3.09 -7.34 6.83
CA TRP A 263 -1.64 -7.57 6.90
C TRP A 263 -1.29 -8.76 7.78
N HIS A 264 -1.15 -9.95 7.17
CA HIS A 264 -0.68 -11.16 7.85
C HIS A 264 0.09 -12.10 6.89
N SER A 265 0.55 -13.24 7.42
CA SER A 265 1.38 -14.21 6.69
C SER A 265 0.65 -14.85 5.50
N GLY A 266 -0.67 -15.06 5.62
CA GLY A 266 -1.54 -15.62 4.57
C GLY A 266 -1.90 -14.66 3.44
N VAL A 267 -1.63 -13.35 3.58
CA VAL A 267 -1.86 -12.37 2.51
C VAL A 267 -0.75 -12.47 1.46
N SER A 268 -1.13 -12.50 0.19
CA SER A 268 -0.16 -12.57 -0.92
C SER A 268 0.81 -11.39 -0.89
N GLY A 269 2.04 -11.57 -1.39
CA GLY A 269 3.01 -10.49 -1.49
C GLY A 269 2.51 -9.31 -2.33
N ALA A 270 1.71 -9.58 -3.37
CA ALA A 270 1.10 -8.54 -4.20
C ALA A 270 0.08 -7.70 -3.43
N GLU A 271 -0.76 -8.33 -2.62
CA GLU A 271 -1.76 -7.63 -1.82
C GLU A 271 -1.12 -6.85 -0.67
N ARG A 272 -0.07 -7.40 -0.02
CA ARG A 272 0.70 -6.66 0.99
C ARG A 272 1.41 -5.44 0.38
N ARG A 273 2.00 -5.55 -0.81
CA ARG A 273 2.56 -4.38 -1.54
C ARG A 273 1.48 -3.33 -1.77
N ARG A 274 0.34 -3.74 -2.34
CA ARG A 274 -0.79 -2.86 -2.64
C ARG A 274 -1.27 -2.13 -1.37
N LEU A 275 -1.43 -2.84 -0.27
CA LEU A 275 -1.83 -2.26 1.02
C LEU A 275 -0.81 -1.26 1.54
N TRP A 276 0.48 -1.62 1.51
CA TRP A 276 1.54 -0.74 1.99
C TRP A 276 1.54 0.60 1.24
N ARG A 277 1.42 0.56 -0.10
CA ARG A 277 1.36 1.76 -0.94
C ARG A 277 0.11 2.59 -0.68
N ALA A 278 -1.05 1.94 -0.54
CA ALA A 278 -2.30 2.63 -0.26
C ALA A 278 -2.32 3.33 1.12
N VAL A 279 -1.55 2.81 2.09
CA VAL A 279 -1.42 3.42 3.41
C VAL A 279 -0.37 4.54 3.43
N ALA A 280 0.69 4.41 2.62
CA ALA A 280 1.80 5.35 2.57
C ALA A 280 1.50 6.61 1.75
N SER A 281 0.58 6.54 0.77
CA SER A 281 0.07 7.66 -0.02
C SER A 281 -0.91 8.53 0.75
#